data_AF-A0A0H5QGN9-F1
#
_entry.id   AF-A0A0H5QGN9-F1
#
_cell.length_a   1.000
_cell.length_b   1.000
_cell.length_c   1.000
_cell.angle_alpha   90.00
_cell.angle_beta   90.00
_cell.angle_gamma   90.00
#
_symmetry.space_group_name_H-M   'P 1'
#
loop_
_entity.id
_entity.type
_entity.pdbx_description
1 polymer ?
#
loop_
_entity_poly.entity_id
_entity_poly.type
_entity_poly.pdbx_seq_one_letter_code
_entity_poly.pdbx_strand_id
1 'polypeptide(L)'
;MANEKHLYLTVGGGYVSTLTQLANETWQFGIRCSLVFGQTDPVGTLPSNWNPVSASINRTETDWNITGNWTVAGPGLDSFAPDDWLNDQAAPAIEAFIATSGLFSTGVQLREAKVYPIGTDGKAVPAPPYAGGSPVTLTWTGTLPIGGASGEIMPPQNTMVLSHRTNQIGRKGRGRIFAPPLTTGAVDDGQISSASRAALSAAHVTLLEDVAYGTYPTQDLEVRPAVIGAPWTTYATINTSVVDSAFDTQRRRRRALITAATTAAVSY
;
A
#
# COMPACT_ATOMS: atom_id res chain seq x y z
N MET A 1 17.14 21.06 -10.51
CA MET A 1 16.88 19.76 -9.84
C MET A 1 15.82 19.05 -10.65
N ALA A 2 16.00 17.76 -10.95
CA ALA A 2 15.02 17.01 -11.76
C ALA A 2 13.68 16.95 -11.01
N ASN A 3 12.57 17.14 -11.73
CA ASN A 3 11.20 17.17 -11.19
C ASN A 3 10.66 15.75 -10.99
N GLU A 4 11.43 14.92 -10.28
CA GLU A 4 11.18 13.49 -10.10
C GLU A 4 9.99 13.27 -9.16
N LYS A 5 9.14 12.30 -9.50
CA LYS A 5 7.90 12.04 -8.77
C LYS A 5 7.59 10.54 -8.70
N HIS A 6 6.75 10.19 -7.73
CA HIS A 6 6.18 8.84 -7.58
C HIS A 6 4.81 8.91 -6.91
N LEU A 7 4.13 7.78 -6.82
CA LEU A 7 2.83 7.67 -6.14
C LEU A 7 3.01 7.13 -4.72
N TYR A 8 2.26 7.67 -3.77
CA TYR A 8 2.16 7.10 -2.43
C TYR A 8 0.71 6.75 -2.13
N LEU A 9 0.42 5.45 -2.13
CA LEU A 9 -0.85 4.87 -1.73
C LEU A 9 -0.85 4.69 -0.21
N THR A 10 -1.78 5.32 0.48
CA THR A 10 -2.03 5.09 1.91
C THR A 10 -3.39 4.46 2.10
N VAL A 11 -3.42 3.41 2.91
CA VAL A 11 -4.61 2.63 3.21
C VAL A 11 -4.90 2.79 4.68
N GLY A 12 -6.14 3.13 5.02
CA GLY A 12 -6.57 3.42 6.37
C GLY A 12 -7.91 2.78 6.71
N GLY A 13 -8.07 2.50 7.99
CA GLY A 13 -9.28 1.93 8.54
C GLY A 13 -9.41 2.18 10.02
N GLY A 14 -10.42 1.55 10.61
CA GLY A 14 -10.66 1.59 12.04
C GLY A 14 -11.07 0.22 12.57
N TYR A 15 -11.85 0.25 13.65
CA TYR A 15 -12.39 -0.95 14.27
C TYR A 15 -13.91 -0.90 14.34
N VAL A 16 -14.55 -2.05 14.18
CA VAL A 16 -16.03 -2.15 14.19
C VAL A 16 -16.61 -1.57 15.48
N SER A 17 -17.80 -0.98 15.38
CA SER A 17 -18.42 -0.21 16.48
C SER A 17 -18.71 -1.02 17.75
N THR A 18 -18.81 -2.34 17.64
CA THR A 18 -18.99 -3.24 18.79
C THR A 18 -17.75 -3.30 19.69
N LEU A 19 -16.56 -2.96 19.15
CA LEU A 19 -15.32 -2.81 19.92
C LEU A 19 -15.22 -1.38 20.47
N THR A 20 -16.10 -1.02 21.40
CA THR A 20 -16.23 0.35 21.93
C THR A 20 -14.92 0.92 22.51
N GLN A 21 -14.05 0.07 23.05
CA GLN A 21 -12.72 0.45 23.56
C GLN A 21 -11.77 0.94 22.45
N LEU A 22 -12.03 0.58 21.19
CA LEU A 22 -11.24 0.93 20.01
C LEU A 22 -11.95 1.91 19.08
N ALA A 23 -13.08 2.51 19.50
CA ALA A 23 -13.93 3.33 18.63
C ALA A 23 -13.21 4.54 18.00
N ASN A 24 -12.17 5.06 18.67
CA ASN A 24 -11.35 6.18 18.20
C ASN A 24 -10.00 5.77 17.63
N GLU A 25 -9.68 4.47 17.64
CA GLU A 25 -8.42 3.96 17.14
C GLU A 25 -8.50 3.74 15.62
N THR A 26 -7.41 4.06 14.95
CA THR A 26 -7.26 3.85 13.51
C THR A 26 -6.00 3.06 13.21
N TRP A 27 -6.02 2.34 12.10
CA TRP A 27 -4.83 1.71 11.55
C TRP A 27 -4.56 2.30 10.17
N GLN A 28 -3.29 2.34 9.80
CA GLN A 28 -2.87 2.83 8.49
C GLN A 28 -1.55 2.18 8.09
N PHE A 29 -1.42 1.85 6.82
CA PHE A 29 -0.14 1.56 6.18
C PHE A 29 -0.04 2.29 4.83
N GLY A 30 1.13 2.24 4.20
CA GLY A 30 1.31 2.84 2.89
C GLY A 30 2.29 2.09 2.01
N ILE A 31 2.00 2.09 0.72
CA ILE A 31 2.80 1.48 -0.35
C ILE A 31 3.22 2.61 -1.28
N ARG A 32 4.51 2.67 -1.59
CA ARG A 32 5.01 3.59 -2.61
C ARG A 32 5.05 2.86 -3.93
N CYS A 33 4.67 3.54 -5.01
CA CYS A 33 4.67 2.99 -6.36
C CYS A 33 5.43 3.93 -7.30
N SER A 34 6.25 3.37 -8.19
CA SER A 34 6.74 4.10 -9.36
C SER A 34 5.60 4.19 -10.38
N LEU A 35 5.40 5.37 -10.97
CA LEU A 35 4.54 5.59 -12.14
C LEU A 35 5.45 5.99 -13.29
N VAL A 36 5.67 5.07 -14.23
CA VAL A 36 6.57 5.27 -15.37
C VAL A 36 5.74 5.27 -16.65
N PHE A 37 5.88 6.32 -17.46
CA PHE A 37 5.41 6.32 -18.85
C PHE A 37 6.53 5.71 -19.69
N GLY A 38 6.45 4.40 -19.92
CA GLY A 38 7.46 3.56 -20.55
C GLY A 38 7.78 2.32 -19.70
N GLN A 39 8.89 1.67 -20.03
CA GLN A 39 9.35 0.46 -19.33
C GLN A 39 9.88 0.79 -17.92
N THR A 40 9.43 0.06 -16.91
CA THR A 40 9.97 0.13 -15.55
C THR A 40 11.24 -0.71 -15.42
N ASP A 41 12.31 -0.11 -14.90
CA ASP A 41 13.53 -0.83 -14.52
C ASP A 41 13.38 -1.45 -13.12
N PRO A 42 13.99 -2.62 -12.83
CA PRO A 42 13.99 -3.17 -11.47
C PRO A 42 14.65 -2.25 -10.43
N VAL A 43 15.60 -1.43 -10.86
CA VAL A 43 16.26 -0.38 -10.08
C VAL A 43 16.53 0.79 -11.01
N GLY A 44 16.02 1.97 -10.69
CA GLY A 44 16.12 3.12 -11.59
C GLY A 44 16.06 4.48 -10.88
N THR A 45 16.19 5.53 -11.67
CA THR A 45 15.91 6.91 -11.25
C THR A 45 14.43 7.19 -11.33
N LEU A 46 13.90 7.96 -10.39
CA LEU A 46 12.48 8.31 -10.42
C LEU A 46 12.14 9.10 -11.69
N PRO A 47 10.98 8.82 -12.30
CA PRO A 47 10.56 9.49 -13.52
C PRO A 47 10.27 10.97 -13.25
N SER A 48 10.57 11.80 -14.25
CA SER A 48 10.28 13.24 -14.23
C SER A 48 9.46 13.69 -15.44
N ASN A 49 8.97 12.72 -16.24
CA ASN A 49 8.30 12.93 -17.52
C ASN A 49 6.76 13.07 -17.41
N TRP A 50 6.23 13.19 -16.20
CA TRP A 50 4.80 13.41 -15.98
C TRP A 50 4.56 14.47 -14.89
N ASN A 51 3.40 15.12 -14.92
CA ASN A 51 3.02 16.13 -13.94
C ASN A 51 1.56 15.96 -13.48
N PRO A 52 1.26 16.20 -12.19
CA PRO A 52 -0.11 16.33 -11.75
C PRO A 52 -0.71 17.62 -12.37
N VAL A 53 -1.89 17.49 -12.97
CA VAL A 53 -2.65 18.59 -13.56
C VAL A 53 -4.04 18.63 -12.92
N SER A 54 -4.68 19.81 -12.90
CA SER A 54 -6.00 19.94 -12.29
C SER A 54 -7.04 19.10 -13.02
N ALA A 55 -7.83 18.37 -12.24
CA ALA A 55 -8.99 17.63 -12.70
C ALA A 55 -10.01 17.60 -11.56
N SER A 56 -11.31 17.63 -11.85
CA SER A 56 -12.32 17.46 -10.81
C SER A 56 -12.77 16.02 -10.77
N ILE A 57 -12.46 15.30 -9.69
CA ILE A 57 -12.89 13.93 -9.47
C ILE A 57 -13.94 13.94 -8.37
N ASN A 58 -15.14 13.48 -8.72
CA ASN A 58 -16.24 13.26 -7.78
C ASN A 58 -17.13 12.13 -8.33
N ARG A 59 -16.78 10.89 -7.98
CA ARG A 59 -17.43 9.66 -8.44
C ARG A 59 -18.08 8.94 -7.28
N THR A 60 -19.25 8.36 -7.55
CA THR A 60 -19.93 7.46 -6.63
C THR A 60 -20.07 6.13 -7.32
N GLU A 61 -19.45 5.13 -6.75
CA GLU A 61 -19.57 3.72 -7.13
C GLU A 61 -20.50 3.02 -6.14
N THR A 62 -20.80 1.74 -6.38
CA THR A 62 -21.70 0.96 -5.51
C THR A 62 -21.21 0.92 -4.06
N ASP A 63 -19.91 0.71 -3.85
CA ASP A 63 -19.33 0.41 -2.54
C ASP A 63 -18.50 1.56 -1.95
N TRP A 64 -18.14 2.56 -2.76
CA TRP A 64 -17.29 3.67 -2.36
C TRP A 64 -17.52 4.95 -3.16
N ASN A 65 -17.09 6.07 -2.58
CA ASN A 65 -16.97 7.36 -3.26
C ASN A 65 -15.50 7.69 -3.54
N ILE A 66 -15.21 8.29 -4.68
CA ILE A 66 -13.87 8.75 -5.06
C ILE A 66 -13.90 10.25 -5.28
N THR A 67 -13.04 10.97 -4.57
CA THR A 67 -12.93 12.44 -4.65
C THR A 67 -11.47 12.85 -4.83
N GLY A 68 -11.23 13.91 -5.59
CA GLY A 68 -9.87 14.37 -5.88
C GLY A 68 -9.86 15.60 -6.75
N ASN A 69 -8.70 16.25 -6.82
CA ASN A 69 -8.54 17.47 -7.60
C ASN A 69 -7.40 17.41 -8.64
N TRP A 70 -6.92 16.21 -8.97
CA TRP A 70 -5.83 16.05 -9.93
C TRP A 70 -5.89 14.75 -10.73
N THR A 71 -5.31 14.80 -11.92
CA THR A 71 -4.95 13.65 -12.75
C THR A 71 -3.49 13.80 -13.19
N VAL A 72 -2.93 12.84 -13.92
CA VAL A 72 -1.55 12.91 -14.42
C VAL A 72 -1.54 13.10 -15.92
N ALA A 73 -0.82 14.13 -16.37
CA ALA A 73 -0.43 14.30 -17.77
C ALA A 73 0.98 13.72 -17.96
N GLY A 74 1.11 12.75 -18.86
CA GLY A 74 2.37 12.15 -19.28
C GLY A 74 2.96 12.81 -20.54
N PRO A 75 3.93 12.15 -21.19
CA PRO A 75 4.43 12.56 -22.49
C PRO A 75 3.34 12.52 -23.58
N GLY A 76 3.35 13.50 -24.48
CA GLY A 76 2.43 13.50 -25.63
C GLY A 76 0.96 13.63 -25.21
N LEU A 77 0.15 12.63 -25.57
CA LEU A 77 -1.28 12.55 -25.23
C LEU A 77 -1.57 11.55 -24.10
N ASP A 78 -0.53 10.94 -23.53
CA ASP A 78 -0.71 9.93 -22.49
C ASP A 78 -1.15 10.57 -21.18
N SER A 79 -2.00 9.85 -20.46
CA SER A 79 -2.49 10.28 -19.16
C SER A 79 -2.65 9.08 -18.23
N PHE A 80 -2.69 9.38 -16.93
CA PHE A 80 -3.01 8.39 -15.91
C PHE A 80 -4.08 8.95 -14.99
N ALA A 81 -5.21 8.24 -14.93
CA ALA A 81 -6.34 8.56 -14.07
C ALA A 81 -6.17 7.85 -12.71
N PRO A 82 -5.74 8.57 -11.66
CA PRO A 82 -5.54 7.96 -10.34
C PRO A 82 -6.83 7.42 -9.72
N ASP A 83 -8.00 7.94 -10.09
CA ASP A 83 -9.30 7.46 -9.65
C ASP A 83 -9.67 6.13 -10.30
N ASP A 84 -9.43 5.94 -11.61
CA ASP A 84 -9.62 4.65 -12.28
C ASP A 84 -8.69 3.59 -11.68
N TRP A 85 -7.40 3.92 -11.48
CA TRP A 85 -6.48 2.98 -10.85
C TRP A 85 -6.86 2.64 -9.40
N LEU A 86 -7.34 3.62 -8.63
CA LEU A 86 -7.87 3.36 -7.29
C LEU A 86 -9.10 2.44 -7.33
N ASN A 87 -10.01 2.66 -8.27
CA ASN A 87 -11.25 1.91 -8.42
C ASN A 87 -11.02 0.47 -8.88
N ASP A 88 -10.23 0.30 -9.93
CA ASP A 88 -10.15 -0.96 -10.68
C ASP A 88 -9.05 -1.89 -10.18
N GLN A 89 -7.99 -1.32 -9.56
CA GLN A 89 -6.83 -2.09 -9.12
C GLN A 89 -6.63 -2.00 -7.61
N ALA A 90 -6.38 -0.79 -7.08
CA ALA A 90 -5.91 -0.67 -5.71
C ALA A 90 -6.98 -1.05 -4.68
N ALA A 91 -8.22 -0.56 -4.82
CA ALA A 91 -9.29 -0.87 -3.85
C ALA A 91 -9.65 -2.36 -3.82
N PRO A 92 -9.88 -3.05 -4.97
CA PRO A 92 -10.09 -4.49 -4.97
C PRO A 92 -8.93 -5.29 -4.35
N ALA A 93 -7.69 -4.93 -4.66
CA ALA A 93 -6.50 -5.59 -4.11
C ALA A 93 -6.40 -5.41 -2.58
N ILE A 94 -6.67 -4.20 -2.08
CA ILE A 94 -6.69 -3.90 -0.64
C ILE A 94 -7.82 -4.66 0.05
N GLU A 95 -9.01 -4.68 -0.56
CA GLU A 95 -10.16 -5.39 -0.01
C GLU A 95 -9.90 -6.89 0.09
N ALA A 96 -9.33 -7.51 -0.95
CA ALA A 96 -8.90 -8.90 -0.91
C ALA A 96 -7.85 -9.15 0.19
N PHE A 97 -6.86 -8.26 0.33
CA PHE A 97 -5.86 -8.37 1.39
C PHE A 97 -6.50 -8.37 2.79
N ILE A 98 -7.45 -7.46 3.05
CA ILE A 98 -8.10 -7.34 4.36
C ILE A 98 -9.14 -8.44 4.58
N ALA A 99 -10.09 -8.60 3.67
CA ALA A 99 -11.27 -9.43 3.84
C ALA A 99 -11.03 -10.90 3.52
N THR A 100 -10.25 -11.21 2.49
CA THR A 100 -10.12 -12.60 2.01
C THR A 100 -8.85 -13.31 2.48
N SER A 101 -7.90 -12.61 3.10
CA SER A 101 -6.69 -13.26 3.64
C SER A 101 -6.98 -14.24 4.78
N GLY A 102 -8.14 -14.13 5.45
CA GLY A 102 -8.51 -14.98 6.58
C GLY A 102 -7.64 -14.78 7.83
N LEU A 103 -6.91 -13.66 7.91
CA LEU A 103 -5.95 -13.40 8.99
C LEU A 103 -6.29 -12.18 9.85
N PHE A 104 -6.90 -11.16 9.25
CA PHE A 104 -7.37 -9.99 9.96
C PHE A 104 -8.68 -10.30 10.66
N SER A 105 -8.79 -9.91 11.94
CA SER A 105 -10.02 -10.10 12.71
C SER A 105 -11.19 -9.40 12.03
N THR A 106 -12.40 -9.95 12.14
CA THR A 106 -13.66 -9.27 11.79
C THR A 106 -13.85 -7.94 12.54
N GLY A 107 -13.05 -7.69 13.58
CA GLY A 107 -12.98 -6.40 14.26
C GLY A 107 -12.28 -5.28 13.47
N VAL A 108 -11.45 -5.62 12.48
CA VAL A 108 -10.74 -4.67 11.59
C VAL A 108 -11.67 -4.28 10.45
N GLN A 109 -11.84 -2.98 10.20
CA GLN A 109 -12.62 -2.48 9.06
C GLN A 109 -11.81 -1.51 8.21
N LEU A 110 -11.91 -1.65 6.89
CA LEU A 110 -11.33 -0.76 5.89
C LEU A 110 -12.24 0.46 5.70
N ARG A 111 -11.66 1.66 5.52
CA ARG A 111 -12.43 2.91 5.40
C ARG A 111 -12.00 3.81 4.27
N GLU A 112 -10.69 3.91 4.01
CA GLU A 112 -10.18 4.83 3.01
C GLU A 112 -8.87 4.35 2.35
N ALA A 113 -8.73 4.69 1.08
CA ALA A 113 -7.52 4.55 0.30
C ALA A 113 -7.23 5.90 -0.36
N LYS A 114 -6.00 6.39 -0.23
CA LYS A 114 -5.60 7.70 -0.75
C LYS A 114 -4.34 7.54 -1.56
N VAL A 115 -4.29 8.15 -2.74
CA VAL A 115 -3.06 8.24 -3.54
C VAL A 115 -2.61 9.68 -3.60
N TYR A 116 -1.31 9.88 -3.37
CA TYR A 116 -0.65 11.18 -3.45
C TYR A 116 0.41 11.16 -4.55
N PRO A 117 0.55 12.22 -5.36
CA PRO A 117 1.74 12.43 -6.16
C PRO A 117 2.80 13.04 -5.24
N ILE A 118 3.94 12.39 -5.06
CA ILE A 118 5.01 12.83 -4.16
C ILE A 118 6.21 13.28 -4.97
N GLY A 119 6.80 14.42 -4.61
CA GLY A 119 7.95 15.01 -5.28
C GLY A 119 9.29 14.70 -4.62
N THR A 120 10.35 15.34 -5.13
CA THR A 120 11.73 15.20 -4.65
C THR A 120 11.99 15.68 -3.22
N ASP A 121 11.07 16.44 -2.63
CA ASP A 121 11.13 16.87 -1.23
C ASP A 121 10.40 15.90 -0.28
N GLY A 122 9.83 14.82 -0.82
CA GLY A 122 9.04 13.84 -0.08
C GLY A 122 7.64 14.32 0.30
N LYS A 123 7.17 15.45 -0.24
CA LYS A 123 5.85 16.02 0.01
C LYS A 123 4.91 15.83 -1.18
N ALA A 124 3.61 16.00 -0.92
CA ALA A 124 2.60 15.98 -1.97
C ALA A 124 2.79 17.15 -2.94
N VAL A 125 2.86 16.85 -4.24
CA VAL A 125 3.02 17.83 -5.31
C VAL A 125 1.65 18.44 -5.63
N PRO A 126 1.51 19.77 -5.62
CA PRO A 126 0.28 20.43 -6.04
C PRO A 126 0.04 20.25 -7.55
N ALA A 127 -1.20 19.98 -7.93
CA ALA A 127 -1.66 20.21 -9.29
C ALA A 127 -2.00 21.70 -9.46
N PRO A 128 -1.42 22.42 -10.44
CA PRO A 128 -1.84 23.80 -10.71
C PRO A 128 -3.34 23.86 -11.06
N PRO A 129 -4.10 24.83 -10.53
CA PRO A 129 -3.65 26.04 -9.83
C PRO A 129 -3.60 25.93 -8.28
N TYR A 130 -3.74 24.74 -7.70
CA TYR A 130 -3.82 24.59 -6.24
C TYR A 130 -2.48 24.90 -5.56
N ALA A 131 -2.54 25.54 -4.38
CA ALA A 131 -1.35 25.91 -3.62
C ALA A 131 -0.72 24.74 -2.84
N GLY A 132 -1.46 23.65 -2.64
CA GLY A 132 -1.01 22.47 -1.89
C GLY A 132 -1.37 21.16 -2.59
N GLY A 133 -0.50 20.15 -2.44
CA GLY A 133 -0.78 18.80 -2.90
C GLY A 133 -1.90 18.15 -2.09
N SER A 134 -2.85 17.52 -2.78
CA SER A 134 -3.97 16.81 -2.17
C SER A 134 -4.04 15.37 -2.69
N PRO A 135 -4.63 14.42 -1.95
CA PRO A 135 -4.82 13.07 -2.45
C PRO A 135 -6.02 12.99 -3.39
N VAL A 136 -6.01 11.98 -4.27
CA VAL A 136 -7.27 11.35 -4.69
C VAL A 136 -7.65 10.33 -3.62
N THR A 137 -8.85 10.44 -3.09
CA THR A 137 -9.36 9.69 -1.93
C THR A 137 -10.54 8.84 -2.35
N LEU A 138 -10.41 7.53 -2.19
CA LEU A 138 -11.50 6.57 -2.20
C LEU A 138 -11.94 6.33 -0.75
N THR A 139 -13.24 6.49 -0.48
CA THR A 139 -13.86 6.26 0.83
C THR A 139 -14.97 5.23 0.67
N TRP A 140 -14.88 4.11 1.40
CA TRP A 140 -15.94 3.11 1.44
C TRP A 140 -17.17 3.70 2.13
N THR A 141 -18.32 3.61 1.47
CA THR A 141 -19.57 4.32 1.87
C THR A 141 -20.75 3.37 2.08
N GLY A 142 -20.64 2.11 1.65
CA GLY A 142 -21.59 1.04 1.90
C GLY A 142 -21.24 0.18 3.12
N THR A 143 -21.43 -1.13 2.99
CA THR A 143 -20.93 -2.09 3.99
C THR A 143 -19.41 -2.09 3.94
N LEU A 144 -18.78 -1.62 5.01
CA LEU A 144 -17.32 -1.54 5.07
C LEU A 144 -16.72 -2.96 4.98
N PRO A 145 -15.69 -3.18 4.14
CA PRO A 145 -14.95 -4.43 4.16
C PRO A 145 -14.32 -4.64 5.53
N ILE A 146 -14.54 -5.82 6.09
CA ILE A 146 -13.99 -6.24 7.39
C ILE A 146 -13.04 -7.41 7.21
N GLY A 147 -12.17 -7.64 8.20
CA GLY A 147 -11.30 -8.81 8.21
C GLY A 147 -12.09 -10.13 8.17
N GLY A 148 -11.60 -11.13 7.44
CA GLY A 148 -12.29 -12.41 7.28
C GLY A 148 -12.09 -13.43 8.40
N ALA A 149 -11.22 -13.16 9.38
CA ALA A 149 -10.88 -14.11 10.43
C ALA A 149 -11.80 -14.00 11.64
N SER A 150 -12.47 -15.10 12.00
CA SER A 150 -13.17 -15.20 13.27
C SER A 150 -12.19 -15.17 14.45
N GLY A 151 -12.55 -14.52 15.54
CA GLY A 151 -11.77 -14.48 16.78
C GLY A 151 -11.48 -13.07 17.27
N GLU A 152 -10.98 -13.00 18.50
CA GLU A 152 -10.65 -11.74 19.15
C GLU A 152 -9.50 -11.05 18.41
N ILE A 153 -9.60 -9.73 18.27
CA ILE A 153 -8.53 -8.93 17.69
C ILE A 153 -7.33 -8.91 18.62
N MET A 154 -6.13 -8.99 18.07
CA MET A 154 -4.91 -8.73 18.83
C MET A 154 -4.89 -7.27 19.31
N PRO A 155 -4.22 -6.96 20.45
CA PRO A 155 -4.04 -5.58 20.88
C PRO A 155 -3.46 -4.71 19.75
N PRO A 156 -4.03 -3.53 19.43
CA PRO A 156 -3.57 -2.68 18.31
C PRO A 156 -2.09 -2.28 18.35
N GLN A 157 -1.46 -2.37 19.52
CA GLN A 157 -0.03 -2.14 19.69
C GLN A 157 0.83 -3.24 19.04
N ASN A 158 0.29 -4.46 18.90
CA ASN A 158 0.95 -5.59 18.27
C ASN A 158 0.63 -5.59 16.78
N THR A 159 1.67 -5.59 15.95
CA THR A 159 1.54 -5.57 14.50
C THR A 159 2.52 -6.54 13.86
N MET A 160 2.11 -7.11 12.73
CA MET A 160 2.99 -7.88 11.88
C MET A 160 3.72 -6.96 10.91
N VAL A 161 5.04 -7.12 10.84
CA VAL A 161 5.86 -6.40 9.88
C VAL A 161 6.04 -7.22 8.62
N LEU A 162 5.58 -6.65 7.51
CA LEU A 162 5.79 -7.17 6.17
C LEU A 162 6.97 -6.40 5.59
N SER A 163 8.12 -7.07 5.48
CA SER A 163 9.34 -6.48 4.98
C SER A 163 9.49 -6.70 3.48
N HIS A 164 10.01 -5.72 2.76
CA HIS A 164 10.23 -5.80 1.33
C HIS A 164 11.72 -5.85 1.01
N ARG A 165 12.08 -6.61 -0.01
CA ARG A 165 13.41 -6.54 -0.65
C ARG A 165 13.27 -6.26 -2.14
N THR A 166 14.33 -5.70 -2.68
CA THR A 166 14.46 -5.33 -4.09
C THR A 166 15.83 -5.76 -4.61
N ASN A 167 16.07 -5.56 -5.91
CA ASN A 167 17.40 -5.75 -6.52
C ASN A 167 18.43 -4.69 -6.09
N GLN A 168 18.01 -3.62 -5.40
CA GLN A 168 18.93 -2.58 -4.93
C GLN A 168 19.67 -3.03 -3.67
N ILE A 169 20.99 -3.04 -3.75
CA ILE A 169 21.85 -3.45 -2.63
C ILE A 169 21.77 -2.42 -1.50
N GLY A 170 21.72 -2.92 -0.26
CA GLY A 170 21.84 -2.13 0.95
C GLY A 170 20.51 -1.68 1.56
N ARG A 171 20.53 -0.60 2.35
CA ARG A 171 19.36 -0.13 3.11
C ARG A 171 18.28 0.48 2.23
N LYS A 172 18.65 1.02 1.07
CA LYS A 172 17.72 1.69 0.14
C LYS A 172 16.81 0.72 -0.59
N GLY A 173 17.23 -0.54 -0.81
CA GLY A 173 16.39 -1.60 -1.39
C GLY A 173 15.58 -2.39 -0.37
N ARG A 174 15.32 -1.82 0.82
CA ARG A 174 14.57 -2.49 1.88
C ARG A 174 13.44 -1.59 2.37
N GLY A 175 12.21 -2.10 2.26
CA GLY A 175 10.99 -1.44 2.71
C GLY A 175 10.31 -2.24 3.81
N ARG A 176 9.25 -1.65 4.38
CA ARG A 176 8.34 -2.38 5.27
C ARG A 176 7.00 -1.69 5.38
N ILE A 177 5.96 -2.47 5.65
CA ILE A 177 4.68 -1.99 6.16
C ILE A 177 4.35 -2.68 7.48
N PHE A 178 3.52 -2.02 8.28
CA PHE A 178 2.97 -2.55 9.52
C PHE A 178 1.52 -2.90 9.24
N ALA A 179 1.20 -4.19 9.25
CA ALA A 179 -0.15 -4.67 8.93
C ALA A 179 -1.13 -4.31 10.06
N PRO A 180 -2.44 -4.23 9.76
CA PRO A 180 -3.48 -4.16 10.79
C PRO A 180 -3.38 -5.34 11.77
N PRO A 181 -3.98 -5.22 12.96
CA PRO A 181 -3.95 -6.30 13.94
C PRO A 181 -4.57 -7.59 13.39
N LEU A 182 -3.88 -8.72 13.59
CA LEU A 182 -4.40 -10.03 13.23
C LEU A 182 -5.43 -10.52 14.26
N THR A 183 -6.10 -11.63 13.96
CA THR A 183 -6.84 -12.40 14.96
C THR A 183 -5.88 -13.10 15.94
N THR A 184 -6.30 -13.26 17.19
CA THR A 184 -5.60 -14.06 18.21
C THR A 184 -5.38 -15.51 17.79
N GLY A 185 -6.24 -16.06 16.92
CA GLY A 185 -6.07 -17.40 16.33
C GLY A 185 -4.85 -17.54 15.41
N ALA A 186 -4.20 -16.44 15.02
CA ALA A 186 -2.96 -16.47 14.25
C ALA A 186 -1.72 -16.70 15.13
N VAL A 187 -1.87 -16.67 16.46
CA VAL A 187 -0.79 -16.80 17.44
C VAL A 187 -0.55 -18.26 17.80
N ASP A 188 0.72 -18.65 17.82
CA ASP A 188 1.21 -19.96 18.27
C ASP A 188 2.50 -19.74 19.07
N ASP A 189 2.55 -20.23 20.32
CA ASP A 189 3.65 -20.05 21.27
C ASP A 189 4.17 -18.60 21.40
N GLY A 190 3.26 -17.62 21.38
CA GLY A 190 3.58 -16.20 21.50
C GLY A 190 4.22 -15.58 20.24
N GLN A 191 4.23 -16.32 19.12
CA GLN A 191 4.65 -15.89 17.80
C GLN A 191 3.49 -16.04 16.81
N ILE A 192 3.63 -15.55 15.58
CA ILE A 192 2.68 -15.92 14.53
C ILE A 192 2.95 -17.36 14.06
N SER A 193 1.88 -18.15 13.96
CA SER A 193 1.95 -19.54 13.52
C SER A 193 2.57 -19.66 12.13
N SER A 194 3.20 -20.80 11.83
CA SER A 194 3.80 -21.03 10.52
C SER A 194 2.77 -20.95 9.38
N ALA A 195 1.57 -21.47 9.61
CA ALA A 195 0.44 -21.41 8.68
C ALA A 195 -0.02 -19.96 8.43
N SER A 196 -0.21 -19.18 9.49
CA SER A 196 -0.61 -17.78 9.38
C SER A 196 0.47 -16.91 8.71
N ARG A 197 1.76 -17.20 8.94
CA ARG A 197 2.84 -16.54 8.19
C ARG A 197 2.80 -16.85 6.69
N ALA A 198 2.57 -18.11 6.33
CA ALA A 198 2.48 -18.52 4.93
C ALA A 198 1.30 -17.84 4.23
N ALA A 199 0.13 -17.85 4.87
CA ALA A 199 -1.07 -17.16 4.37
C ALA A 199 -0.85 -15.65 4.25
N LEU A 200 -0.20 -15.01 5.23
CA LEU A 200 0.04 -13.57 5.20
C LEU A 200 1.03 -13.20 4.11
N SER A 201 2.06 -14.02 3.92
CA SER A 201 3.03 -13.85 2.85
C SER A 201 2.37 -13.96 1.48
N ALA A 202 1.49 -14.96 1.27
CA ALA A 202 0.77 -15.13 0.02
C ALA A 202 -0.18 -13.96 -0.25
N ALA A 203 -1.01 -13.58 0.73
CA ALA A 203 -1.92 -12.45 0.59
C ALA A 203 -1.18 -11.12 0.34
N HIS A 204 -0.02 -10.92 0.95
CA HIS A 204 0.80 -9.72 0.71
C HIS A 204 1.46 -9.72 -0.68
N VAL A 205 1.84 -10.89 -1.21
CA VAL A 205 2.31 -11.00 -2.60
C VAL A 205 1.18 -10.61 -3.53
N THR A 206 0.00 -11.23 -3.41
CA THR A 206 -1.19 -10.89 -4.22
C THR A 206 -1.53 -9.41 -4.14
N LEU A 207 -1.51 -8.79 -2.94
CA LEU A 207 -1.70 -7.35 -2.80
C LEU A 207 -0.72 -6.52 -3.64
N LEU A 208 0.57 -6.88 -3.65
CA LEU A 208 1.56 -6.14 -4.43
C LEU A 208 1.37 -6.33 -5.93
N GLU A 209 1.05 -7.55 -6.36
CA GLU A 209 0.84 -7.89 -7.77
C GLU A 209 -0.43 -7.22 -8.32
N ASP A 210 -1.53 -7.24 -7.57
CA ASP A 210 -2.82 -6.67 -7.98
C ASP A 210 -2.85 -5.13 -7.89
N VAL A 211 -2.04 -4.52 -7.03
CA VAL A 211 -1.87 -3.04 -7.00
C VAL A 211 -1.06 -2.56 -8.21
N ALA A 212 -0.23 -3.43 -8.80
CA ALA A 212 0.53 -3.08 -9.99
C ALA A 212 -0.41 -2.87 -11.19
N TYR A 213 -0.06 -1.95 -12.07
CA TYR A 213 -0.83 -1.67 -13.28
C TYR A 213 0.11 -1.64 -14.49
N GLY A 214 -0.42 -2.09 -15.62
CA GLY A 214 0.31 -2.25 -16.86
C GLY A 214 0.94 -3.64 -17.00
N THR A 215 0.90 -4.22 -18.20
CA THR A 215 1.51 -5.52 -18.50
C THR A 215 2.78 -5.30 -19.30
N TYR A 216 3.91 -5.76 -18.75
CA TYR A 216 5.18 -5.79 -19.46
C TYR A 216 5.10 -6.74 -20.66
N PRO A 217 5.67 -6.43 -21.85
CA PRO A 217 6.34 -5.19 -22.26
C PRO A 217 5.45 -4.25 -23.10
N THR A 218 4.14 -4.47 -23.12
CA THR A 218 3.25 -3.93 -24.16
C THR A 218 2.59 -2.60 -23.83
N GLN A 219 2.76 -2.07 -22.61
CA GLN A 219 2.11 -0.82 -22.20
C GLN A 219 3.10 0.33 -22.10
N ASP A 220 2.65 1.49 -22.60
CA ASP A 220 3.35 2.77 -22.49
C ASP A 220 3.28 3.36 -21.08
N LEU A 221 2.57 2.71 -20.15
CA LEU A 221 2.38 3.15 -18.77
C LEU A 221 2.41 1.99 -17.78
N GLU A 222 3.21 2.13 -16.73
CA GLU A 222 3.34 1.13 -15.67
C GLU A 222 3.28 1.77 -14.27
N VAL A 223 2.55 1.12 -13.37
CA VAL A 223 2.57 1.38 -11.93
C VAL A 223 3.11 0.15 -11.22
N ARG A 224 4.21 0.29 -10.47
CA ARG A 224 4.84 -0.84 -9.75
C ARG A 224 5.10 -0.48 -8.29
N PRO A 225 4.69 -1.30 -7.31
CA PRO A 225 5.15 -1.16 -5.94
C PRO A 225 6.68 -1.16 -5.84
N ALA A 226 7.21 -0.17 -5.12
CA ALA A 226 8.65 0.08 -5.06
C ALA A 226 9.08 0.57 -3.68
N VAL A 227 10.34 0.30 -3.34
CA VAL A 227 11.01 0.96 -2.22
C VAL A 227 11.54 2.30 -2.71
N ILE A 228 10.99 3.37 -2.13
CA ILE A 228 11.34 4.76 -2.47
C ILE A 228 11.58 5.52 -1.17
N GLY A 229 12.74 6.17 -1.06
CA GLY A 229 13.17 6.87 0.14
C GLY A 229 14.06 8.06 -0.18
N ALA A 230 14.34 8.89 0.83
CA ALA A 230 15.28 10.00 0.69
C ALA A 230 16.63 9.53 0.07
N PRO A 231 17.18 10.26 -0.91
CA PRO A 231 16.85 11.63 -1.31
C PRO A 231 15.70 11.78 -2.32
N TRP A 232 14.86 10.76 -2.51
CA TRP A 232 13.68 10.80 -3.40
C TRP A 232 14.04 10.99 -4.88
N THR A 233 15.12 10.33 -5.30
CA THR A 233 15.61 10.38 -6.69
C THR A 233 15.70 9.02 -7.37
N THR A 234 15.55 7.95 -6.60
CA THR A 234 15.69 6.57 -7.09
C THR A 234 14.59 5.69 -6.53
N TYR A 235 14.29 4.63 -7.24
CA TYR A 235 13.38 3.58 -6.82
C TYR A 235 14.00 2.21 -7.08
N ALA A 236 13.46 1.21 -6.39
CA ALA A 236 13.69 -0.18 -6.72
C ALA A 236 12.39 -0.96 -6.54
N THR A 237 11.98 -1.70 -7.56
CA THR A 237 10.72 -2.45 -7.54
C THR A 237 10.80 -3.55 -6.48
N ILE A 238 9.71 -3.75 -5.73
CA ILE A 238 9.65 -4.81 -4.73
C ILE A 238 9.59 -6.15 -5.44
N ASN A 239 10.54 -7.05 -5.20
CA ASN A 239 10.53 -8.39 -5.82
C ASN A 239 10.44 -9.52 -4.79
N THR A 240 10.47 -9.17 -3.50
CA THR A 240 10.42 -10.13 -2.40
C THR A 240 9.61 -9.56 -1.25
N SER A 241 8.66 -10.35 -0.75
CA SER A 241 7.99 -10.14 0.53
C SER A 241 8.59 -11.06 1.59
N VAL A 242 8.76 -10.55 2.81
CA VAL A 242 9.24 -11.31 3.97
C VAL A 242 8.34 -11.05 5.17
N VAL A 243 7.77 -12.11 5.72
CA VAL A 243 6.94 -12.09 6.94
C VAL A 243 7.71 -12.74 8.08
N ASP A 244 7.90 -12.00 9.17
CA ASP A 244 8.64 -12.46 10.35
C ASP A 244 7.72 -13.20 11.34
N SER A 245 8.30 -13.97 12.26
CA SER A 245 7.52 -14.69 13.29
C SER A 245 7.22 -13.90 14.55
N ALA A 246 8.01 -12.87 14.84
CA ALA A 246 7.76 -12.02 15.99
C ALA A 246 6.73 -10.93 15.69
N PHE A 247 5.86 -10.70 16.68
CA PHE A 247 5.10 -9.47 16.76
C PHE A 247 6.01 -8.29 17.07
N ASP A 248 5.79 -7.20 16.35
CA ASP A 248 6.44 -5.94 16.59
C ASP A 248 5.47 -4.97 17.27
N THR A 249 6.05 -3.97 17.95
CA THR A 249 5.28 -2.82 18.41
C THR A 249 5.05 -1.87 17.24
N GLN A 250 3.88 -1.25 17.14
CA GLN A 250 3.58 -0.29 16.08
C GLN A 250 4.73 0.72 15.91
N ARG A 251 5.26 0.84 14.68
CA ARG A 251 6.39 1.70 14.28
C ARG A 251 7.79 1.30 14.77
N ARG A 252 7.97 0.25 15.57
CA ARG A 252 9.30 -0.21 16.02
C ARG A 252 9.46 -1.73 15.97
N ARG A 253 10.47 -2.16 15.22
CA ARG A 253 10.88 -3.57 15.14
C ARG A 253 11.72 -3.99 16.34
N ARG A 254 11.37 -5.11 16.96
CA ARG A 254 12.17 -5.83 17.95
C ARG A 254 13.28 -6.57 17.21
N ARG A 255 14.54 -6.23 17.50
CA ARG A 255 15.72 -6.76 16.80
C ARG A 255 16.45 -7.87 17.56
N ALA A 256 16.01 -8.19 18.78
CA ALA A 256 16.72 -9.07 19.70
C ALA A 256 16.07 -10.47 19.83
N LEU A 257 14.92 -10.68 19.21
CA LEU A 257 14.24 -11.98 19.24
C LEU A 257 14.73 -12.85 18.08
N ILE A 258 14.91 -14.15 18.35
CA ILE A 258 15.14 -15.15 17.30
C ILE A 258 13.80 -15.37 16.61
N THR A 259 13.79 -15.22 15.29
CA THR A 259 12.57 -15.32 14.50
C THR A 259 12.74 -16.23 13.30
N ALA A 260 11.66 -16.91 12.93
CA ALA A 260 11.53 -17.60 11.66
C ALA A 260 10.91 -16.65 10.64
N ALA A 261 11.33 -16.72 9.39
CA ALA A 261 10.81 -15.87 8.33
C ALA A 261 10.25 -16.69 7.16
N THR A 262 9.08 -16.31 6.67
CA THR A 262 8.56 -16.77 5.39
C THR A 262 8.93 -15.75 4.32
N THR A 263 9.51 -16.20 3.22
CA THR A 263 9.92 -15.34 2.10
C THR A 263 9.23 -15.81 0.84
N ALA A 264 8.65 -14.87 0.09
CA ALA A 264 7.99 -15.14 -1.19
C ALA A 264 8.42 -14.12 -2.25
N ALA A 265 8.53 -14.58 -3.50
CA ALA A 265 8.79 -13.73 -4.65
C ALA A 265 7.52 -12.95 -5.02
N VAL A 266 7.71 -11.79 -5.65
CA VAL A 266 6.65 -10.95 -6.22
C VAL A 266 6.95 -10.78 -7.71
N SER A 267 5.96 -10.99 -8.56
CA SER A 267 6.05 -10.86 -10.02
C SER A 267 4.99 -9.90 -10.56
N TYR A 268 5.39 -8.99 -11.45
CA TYR A 268 4.50 -8.00 -12.08
C TYR A 268 4.31 -8.25 -13.56
#